data_AF-A0A947JVV5-F1
#
_entry.id   AF-A0A947JVV5-F1
#
_cell.length_a   1.000
_cell.length_b   1.000
_cell.length_c   1.000
_cell.angle_alpha   90.00
_cell.angle_beta   90.00
_cell.angle_gamma   90.00
#
_symmetry.space_group_name_H-M   'P 1'
#
loop_
_entity.id
_entity.type
_entity.pdbx_description
1 polymer ?
#
loop_
_entity_poly.entity_id
_entity_poly.type
_entity_poly.pdbx_seq_one_letter_code
_entity_poly.pdbx_strand_id
1 'polypeptide(L)'
;MTPAITKVILIAWTILMLTSPAWGLEIRQDLYIYSSVINTPVQISIHQTFIIDNQPSFFARPESRPFPVAYFDLGSASLSPYASSKLLMDLRECCAACPLYLTGYTCFLGVENQNLKLSRHRAETVAALLRKNGYKVASVEGKGMIYGNNPENNRRVEIRLTKK
;
A
#
# COMPACT_ATOMS: atom_id res chain seq x y z
N MET A 1 28.94 -24.77 60.34
CA MET A 1 28.13 -23.55 60.13
C MET A 1 28.78 -22.80 58.98
N THR A 2 28.22 -22.72 57.78
CA THR A 2 27.24 -21.69 57.41
C THR A 2 26.37 -22.13 56.22
N PRO A 3 25.22 -22.79 56.45
CA PRO A 3 24.23 -23.11 55.41
C PRO A 3 23.42 -21.88 54.93
N ALA A 4 23.79 -20.66 55.34
CA ALA A 4 23.03 -19.45 55.11
C ALA A 4 23.28 -18.83 53.73
N ILE A 5 24.49 -18.97 53.17
CA ILE A 5 24.91 -18.23 51.97
C ILE A 5 24.20 -18.77 50.70
N THR A 6 24.03 -20.09 50.59
CA THR A 6 23.40 -20.74 49.43
C THR A 6 21.89 -20.48 49.37
N LYS A 7 21.22 -20.25 50.51
CA LYS A 7 19.78 -19.93 50.54
C LYS A 7 19.48 -18.50 50.11
N VAL A 8 20.36 -17.54 50.40
CA VAL A 8 20.16 -16.12 50.04
C VAL A 8 20.24 -15.92 48.51
N ILE A 9 21.10 -16.66 47.82
CA ILE A 9 21.26 -16.56 46.37
C ILE A 9 20.02 -17.07 45.62
N LEU A 10 19.38 -18.14 46.10
CA LEU A 10 18.18 -18.69 45.46
C LEU A 10 16.94 -17.79 45.61
N ILE A 11 16.83 -17.04 46.71
CA ILE A 11 15.71 -16.10 46.94
C ILE A 11 15.87 -14.83 46.07
N ALA A 12 17.10 -14.40 45.80
CA ALA A 12 17.34 -13.25 44.93
C ALA A 12 16.91 -13.50 43.48
N TRP A 13 17.05 -14.74 42.97
CA TRP A 13 16.64 -15.10 41.61
C TRP A 13 15.12 -15.22 41.43
N THR A 14 14.39 -15.62 42.47
CA THR A 14 12.91 -15.70 42.39
C THR A 14 12.24 -14.33 42.43
N ILE A 15 12.86 -13.34 43.09
CA ILE A 15 12.35 -11.96 43.12
C ILE A 15 12.62 -11.23 41.80
N LEU A 16 13.73 -11.53 41.11
CA LEU A 16 14.09 -10.88 39.84
C LEU A 16 13.18 -11.27 38.66
N MET A 17 12.43 -12.36 38.77
CA MET A 17 11.51 -12.82 37.71
C MET A 17 10.05 -12.38 37.92
N LEU A 18 9.74 -11.67 39.01
CA LEU A 18 8.36 -11.28 39.34
C LEU A 18 7.99 -9.84 38.96
N THR A 19 8.91 -9.05 38.42
CA THR A 19 8.66 -7.65 38.05
C THR A 19 9.01 -7.39 36.59
N SER A 20 8.35 -8.11 35.68
CA SER A 20 8.21 -7.60 34.32
C SER A 20 7.21 -6.46 34.37
N PRO A 21 7.57 -5.19 34.12
CA PRO A 21 6.56 -4.19 33.84
C PRO A 21 5.79 -4.70 32.61
N ALA A 22 4.50 -4.93 32.76
CA ALA A 22 3.63 -5.06 31.62
C ALA A 22 3.62 -3.68 30.97
N TRP A 23 4.45 -3.48 29.94
CA TRP A 23 4.30 -2.35 29.04
C TRP A 23 3.01 -2.62 28.28
N GLY A 24 1.88 -2.31 28.92
CA GLY A 24 0.62 -2.11 28.23
C GLY A 24 0.86 -1.00 27.23
N LEU A 25 0.83 -1.34 25.95
CA LEU A 25 0.75 -0.34 24.89
C LEU A 25 -0.62 0.34 25.07
N GLU A 26 -0.65 1.44 25.82
CA GLU A 26 -1.79 2.32 25.85
C GLU A 26 -1.92 2.94 24.46
N ILE A 27 -2.89 2.46 23.69
CA ILE A 27 -3.23 3.04 22.40
C ILE A 27 -3.90 4.39 22.70
N ARG A 28 -3.10 5.46 22.77
CA ARG A 28 -3.64 6.82 22.74
C ARG A 28 -4.22 7.04 21.35
N GLN A 29 -5.55 7.12 21.27
CA GLN A 29 -6.25 7.57 20.08
C GLN A 29 -6.05 9.08 19.95
N ASP A 30 -4.90 9.50 19.41
CA ASP A 30 -4.73 10.90 19.02
C ASP A 30 -5.63 11.16 17.79
N LEU A 31 -6.60 12.05 17.97
CA LEU A 31 -7.57 12.44 16.94
C LEU A 31 -6.85 13.20 15.82
N TYR A 32 -6.54 12.52 14.72
CA TYR A 32 -6.04 13.16 13.51
C TYR A 32 -7.21 13.81 12.76
N ILE A 33 -7.34 15.13 12.89
CA ILE A 33 -8.25 15.92 12.07
C ILE A 33 -7.56 16.16 10.72
N TYR A 34 -8.00 15.46 9.69
CA TYR A 34 -7.65 15.77 8.31
C TYR A 34 -8.52 16.94 7.85
N SER A 35 -7.93 18.03 7.36
CA SER A 35 -8.69 19.06 6.64
C SER A 35 -9.13 18.49 5.29
N SER A 36 -10.37 17.98 5.21
CA SER A 36 -10.98 17.63 3.94
C SER A 36 -11.33 18.90 3.17
N VAL A 37 -10.69 19.11 2.02
CA VAL A 37 -11.05 20.13 1.01
C VAL A 37 -12.25 19.61 0.21
N ILE A 38 -13.36 19.30 0.87
CA ILE A 38 -14.62 18.91 0.22
C ILE A 38 -15.73 19.70 0.89
N ASN A 39 -16.16 20.77 0.21
CA ASN A 39 -17.20 21.71 0.66
C ASN A 39 -18.62 21.12 0.53
N THR A 40 -18.83 19.92 1.07
CA THR A 40 -20.18 19.37 1.26
C THR A 40 -20.35 19.03 2.73
N PRO A 41 -21.35 19.61 3.43
CA PRO A 41 -21.59 19.28 4.82
C PRO A 41 -22.10 17.84 4.90
N VAL A 42 -21.23 16.92 5.31
CA VAL A 42 -21.62 15.58 5.70
C VAL A 42 -22.08 15.65 7.15
N GLN A 43 -23.39 15.55 7.36
CA GLN A 43 -23.99 15.56 8.69
C GLN A 43 -23.79 14.17 9.33
N ILE A 44 -22.71 13.99 10.09
CA ILE A 44 -22.49 12.77 10.86
C ILE A 44 -23.20 12.94 12.21
N SER A 45 -24.27 12.18 12.41
CA SER A 45 -25.03 12.19 13.66
C SER A 45 -24.26 11.45 14.75
N ILE A 46 -23.88 12.15 15.82
CA ILE A 46 -22.96 11.70 16.90
C ILE A 46 -23.53 10.62 17.85
N HIS A 47 -24.57 9.89 17.45
CA HIS A 47 -25.21 8.84 18.25
C HIS A 47 -25.32 7.49 17.53
N GLN A 48 -24.33 7.13 16.70
CA GLN A 48 -24.27 5.77 16.16
C GLN A 48 -23.39 4.89 17.05
N THR A 49 -24.03 4.20 17.99
CA THR A 49 -23.48 2.96 18.55
C THR A 49 -23.40 1.96 17.41
N PHE A 50 -22.20 1.61 16.97
CA PHE A 50 -22.03 0.52 16.00
C PHE A 50 -22.13 -0.81 16.76
N ILE A 51 -23.01 -1.69 16.29
CA ILE A 51 -23.08 -3.06 16.81
C ILE A 51 -22.04 -3.89 16.05
N ILE A 52 -21.13 -4.52 16.78
CA ILE A 52 -20.29 -5.60 16.23
C ILE A 52 -21.19 -6.83 16.18
N ASP A 53 -21.96 -6.98 15.11
CA ASP A 53 -22.57 -8.27 14.80
C ASP A 53 -21.66 -9.05 13.85
N ASN A 54 -21.77 -10.38 13.94
CA ASN A 54 -21.01 -11.30 13.10
C ASN A 54 -21.78 -11.62 11.79
N GLN A 55 -22.68 -10.73 11.35
CA GLN A 55 -23.34 -10.89 10.07
C GLN A 55 -22.58 -10.10 9.00
N PRO A 56 -22.33 -10.69 7.82
CA PRO A 56 -21.75 -9.97 6.72
C PRO A 56 -22.75 -8.90 6.31
N SER A 57 -22.51 -7.67 6.78
CA SER A 57 -23.21 -6.48 6.29
C SER A 57 -23.08 -6.49 4.77
N PHE A 58 -24.22 -6.55 4.09
CA PHE A 58 -24.32 -6.39 2.66
C PHE A 58 -23.97 -4.94 2.33
N PHE A 59 -22.67 -4.61 2.38
CA PHE A 59 -22.15 -3.46 1.67
C PHE A 59 -22.59 -3.65 0.22
N ALA A 60 -23.38 -2.70 -0.28
CA ALA A 60 -23.61 -2.57 -1.71
C ALA A 60 -22.27 -2.80 -2.40
N ARG A 61 -22.18 -3.85 -3.22
CA ARG A 61 -20.93 -4.26 -3.85
C ARG A 61 -20.40 -3.01 -4.55
N PRO A 62 -19.27 -2.43 -4.08
CA PRO A 62 -18.82 -1.17 -4.63
C PRO A 62 -18.68 -1.38 -6.13
N GLU A 63 -19.24 -0.47 -6.93
CA GLU A 63 -18.96 -0.38 -8.35
C GLU A 63 -17.46 -0.66 -8.53
N SER A 64 -17.15 -1.63 -9.40
CA SER A 64 -15.87 -2.35 -9.46
C SER A 64 -14.68 -1.51 -8.98
N ARG A 65 -14.02 -1.91 -7.89
CA ARG A 65 -12.86 -1.17 -7.37
C ARG A 65 -11.90 -0.85 -8.53
N PRO A 66 -11.44 0.39 -8.67
CA PRO A 66 -10.53 0.75 -9.75
C PRO A 66 -9.28 -0.13 -9.68
N PHE A 67 -8.85 -0.63 -10.83
CA PHE A 67 -7.72 -1.54 -10.89
C PHE A 67 -6.44 -0.80 -10.43
N PRO A 68 -5.51 -1.47 -9.71
CA PRO A 68 -4.36 -0.80 -9.13
C PRO A 68 -3.46 -0.10 -10.16
N VAL A 69 -2.87 1.03 -9.74
CA VAL A 69 -1.98 1.87 -10.55
C VAL A 69 -0.69 2.12 -9.79
N ALA A 70 0.45 2.09 -10.48
CA ALA A 70 1.75 2.36 -9.88
C ALA A 70 2.26 3.75 -10.31
N TYR A 71 2.66 4.59 -9.36
CA TYR A 71 3.14 5.96 -9.60
C TYR A 71 4.65 6.10 -9.45
N PHE A 72 5.22 7.07 -10.16
CA PHE A 72 6.66 7.30 -10.23
C PHE A 72 7.02 8.78 -10.07
N ASP A 73 8.21 9.00 -9.51
CA ASP A 73 8.82 10.32 -9.44
C ASP A 73 9.24 10.83 -10.82
N LEU A 74 9.49 12.14 -10.91
CA LEU A 74 9.93 12.78 -12.14
C LEU A 74 11.25 12.16 -12.64
N GLY A 75 11.31 11.82 -13.93
CA GLY A 75 12.52 11.25 -14.55
C GLY A 75 12.90 9.84 -14.07
N SER A 76 12.16 9.26 -13.12
CA SER A 76 12.50 7.97 -12.52
C SER A 76 11.73 6.81 -13.14
N ALA A 77 12.40 5.67 -13.29
CA ALA A 77 11.80 4.36 -13.56
C ALA A 77 11.88 3.41 -12.35
N SER A 78 12.34 3.91 -11.20
CA SER A 78 12.45 3.15 -9.96
C SER A 78 11.15 3.23 -9.17
N LEU A 79 10.65 2.08 -8.73
CA LEU A 79 9.50 2.02 -7.85
C LEU A 79 9.97 2.15 -6.40
N SER A 80 9.35 3.03 -5.61
CA SER A 80 9.69 3.13 -4.18
C SER A 80 9.26 1.86 -3.44
N PRO A 81 9.88 1.53 -2.30
CA PRO A 81 9.48 0.37 -1.49
C PRO A 81 8.00 0.45 -1.06
N TYR A 82 7.54 1.64 -0.68
CA TYR A 82 6.14 1.89 -0.33
C TYR A 82 5.19 1.62 -1.51
N ALA A 83 5.49 2.18 -2.69
CA ALA A 83 4.68 1.97 -3.89
C ALA A 83 4.65 0.49 -4.31
N SER A 84 5.77 -0.21 -4.16
CA SER A 84 5.88 -1.66 -4.43
C SER A 84 4.97 -2.47 -3.51
N SER A 85 5.05 -2.25 -2.20
CA SER A 85 4.24 -2.97 -1.21
C SER A 85 2.75 -2.67 -1.39
N LYS A 86 2.39 -1.40 -1.57
CA LYS A 86 1.00 -0.99 -1.80
C LYS A 86 0.43 -1.67 -3.04
N LEU A 87 1.16 -1.67 -4.15
CA LEU A 87 0.71 -2.29 -5.39
C LEU A 87 0.44 -3.80 -5.22
N LEU A 88 1.34 -4.51 -4.53
CA LEU A 88 1.19 -5.95 -4.30
C LEU A 88 0.00 -6.26 -3.39
N MET A 89 -0.25 -5.43 -2.38
CA MET A 89 -1.44 -5.55 -1.51
C MET A 89 -2.72 -5.35 -2.33
N ASP A 90 -2.81 -4.26 -3.09
CA ASP A 90 -4.00 -3.93 -3.87
C ASP A 90 -4.31 -5.02 -4.94
N LEU A 91 -3.27 -5.62 -5.55
CA LEU A 91 -3.45 -6.67 -6.56
C LEU A 91 -3.89 -8.02 -5.98
N ARG A 92 -3.45 -8.35 -4.75
CA ARG A 92 -3.86 -9.61 -4.08
C ARG A 92 -5.37 -9.67 -3.88
N GLU A 93 -6.00 -8.53 -3.61
CA GLU A 93 -7.45 -8.43 -3.46
C GLU A 93 -8.21 -8.53 -4.79
N CYS A 94 -7.51 -8.30 -5.92
CA CYS A 94 -8.13 -8.26 -7.24
C CYS A 94 -8.09 -9.62 -7.96
N CYS A 95 -6.89 -10.16 -8.21
CA CYS A 95 -6.73 -11.44 -8.89
C CYS A 95 -5.27 -11.93 -8.92
N ALA A 96 -4.98 -13.04 -8.22
CA ALA A 96 -3.63 -13.60 -8.15
C ALA A 96 -3.15 -14.28 -9.45
N ALA A 97 -4.05 -14.90 -10.22
CA ALA A 97 -3.69 -15.72 -11.38
C ALA A 97 -4.00 -15.07 -12.75
N CYS A 98 -4.49 -13.83 -12.76
CA CYS A 98 -4.91 -13.19 -14.00
C CYS A 98 -3.73 -12.77 -14.89
N PRO A 99 -3.90 -12.80 -16.22
CA PRO A 99 -2.95 -12.18 -17.13
C PRO A 99 -2.99 -10.66 -16.99
N LEU A 100 -1.89 -10.06 -16.54
CA LEU A 100 -1.76 -8.62 -16.35
C LEU A 100 -1.17 -7.94 -17.58
N TYR A 101 -1.83 -6.88 -18.05
CA TYR A 101 -1.40 -6.03 -19.14
C TYR A 101 -0.93 -4.70 -18.57
N LEU A 102 0.33 -4.33 -18.83
CA LEU A 102 0.97 -3.15 -18.25
C LEU A 102 1.19 -2.09 -19.32
N THR A 103 0.74 -0.87 -19.03
CA THR A 103 0.97 0.29 -19.90
C THR A 103 1.58 1.44 -19.10
N GLY A 104 2.82 1.79 -19.44
CA GLY A 104 3.52 2.92 -18.83
C GLY A 104 3.28 4.24 -19.56
N TYR A 105 3.28 5.31 -18.78
CA TYR A 105 3.08 6.69 -19.23
C TYR A 105 4.06 7.64 -18.55
N THR A 106 4.27 8.79 -19.18
CA THR A 106 5.02 9.93 -18.62
C THR A 106 4.19 11.20 -18.68
N CYS A 107 4.61 12.22 -17.93
CA CYS A 107 4.14 13.58 -18.15
C CYS A 107 4.69 14.15 -19.48
N PHE A 108 4.23 15.34 -19.85
CA PHE A 108 4.63 16.05 -21.07
C PHE A 108 6.04 16.69 -21.00
N LEU A 109 6.69 16.70 -19.83
CA LEU A 109 8.01 17.29 -19.66
C LEU A 109 9.10 16.43 -20.35
N GLY A 110 9.99 17.07 -21.11
CA GLY A 110 11.11 16.42 -21.79
C GLY A 110 10.82 16.00 -23.24
N VAL A 111 11.80 15.35 -23.87
CA VAL A 111 11.73 14.97 -25.30
C VAL A 111 10.87 13.73 -25.49
N GLU A 112 10.07 13.69 -26.56
CA GLU A 112 9.13 12.59 -26.83
C GLU A 112 9.78 11.21 -26.87
N ASN A 113 10.89 11.05 -27.61
CA ASN A 113 11.59 9.77 -27.69
C ASN A 113 12.13 9.31 -26.32
N GLN A 114 12.57 10.24 -25.47
CA GLN A 114 13.01 9.94 -24.11
C GLN A 114 11.82 9.50 -23.24
N ASN A 115 10.69 10.20 -23.36
CA ASN A 115 9.46 9.86 -22.67
C ASN A 115 8.90 8.50 -23.09
N LEU A 116 8.99 8.14 -24.39
CA LEU A 116 8.60 6.83 -24.88
C LEU A 116 9.45 5.72 -24.22
N LYS A 117 10.77 5.87 -24.22
CA LYS A 117 11.69 4.93 -23.55
C LYS A 117 11.44 4.85 -22.04
N LEU A 118 11.32 5.99 -21.37
CA LEU A 118 11.07 6.06 -19.93
C LEU A 118 9.74 5.39 -19.55
N SER A 119 8.67 5.65 -20.31
CA SER A 119 7.37 5.02 -20.09
C SER A 119 7.45 3.50 -20.17
N ARG A 120 8.22 2.97 -21.13
CA ARG A 120 8.43 1.53 -21.28
C ARG A 120 9.25 0.96 -20.12
N HIS A 121 10.34 1.62 -19.72
CA HIS A 121 11.14 1.16 -18.59
C HIS A 121 10.36 1.12 -17.28
N ARG A 122 9.45 2.08 -17.03
CA ARG A 122 8.54 2.03 -15.88
C ARG A 122 7.66 0.78 -15.90
N ALA A 123 7.07 0.48 -17.05
CA ALA A 123 6.23 -0.70 -17.22
C ALA A 123 7.06 -2.00 -17.04
N GLU A 124 8.30 -2.03 -17.51
CA GLU A 124 9.24 -3.14 -17.31
C GLU A 124 9.63 -3.32 -15.84
N THR A 125 9.87 -2.23 -15.09
CA THR A 125 10.13 -2.27 -13.64
C THR A 125 8.96 -2.91 -12.89
N VAL A 126 7.73 -2.49 -13.19
CA VAL A 126 6.52 -3.08 -12.58
C VAL A 126 6.40 -4.55 -13.01
N ALA A 127 6.65 -4.88 -14.27
CA ALA A 127 6.59 -6.25 -14.76
C ALA A 127 7.58 -7.16 -14.00
N ALA A 128 8.80 -6.70 -13.76
CA ALA A 128 9.82 -7.44 -13.03
C ALA A 128 9.38 -7.68 -11.57
N LEU A 129 8.86 -6.65 -10.90
CA LEU A 129 8.29 -6.78 -9.56
C LEU A 129 7.17 -7.82 -9.52
N LEU A 130 6.22 -7.75 -10.44
CA LEU A 130 5.06 -8.64 -10.48
C LEU A 130 5.45 -10.08 -10.76
N ARG A 131 6.33 -10.32 -11.75
CA ARG A 131 6.84 -11.67 -12.06
C ARG A 131 7.59 -12.27 -10.87
N LYS A 132 8.43 -11.48 -10.20
CA LYS A 132 9.15 -11.90 -8.98
C LYS A 132 8.19 -12.35 -7.86
N ASN A 133 6.97 -11.81 -7.84
CA ASN A 133 5.94 -12.12 -6.86
C ASN A 133 4.87 -13.11 -7.38
N GLY A 134 5.14 -13.82 -8.47
CA GLY A 134 4.30 -14.92 -8.97
C GLY A 134 3.12 -14.52 -9.85
N TYR A 135 3.01 -13.25 -10.23
CA TYR A 135 1.95 -12.81 -11.16
C TYR A 135 2.33 -13.06 -12.62
N LYS A 136 1.33 -13.40 -13.44
CA LYS A 136 1.49 -13.57 -14.88
C LYS A 136 1.37 -12.22 -15.60
N VAL A 137 2.45 -11.76 -16.21
CA VAL A 137 2.45 -10.55 -17.04
C VAL A 137 2.32 -10.93 -18.52
N ALA A 138 1.20 -10.55 -19.14
CA ALA A 138 0.87 -10.87 -20.53
C ALA A 138 1.44 -9.88 -21.55
N SER A 139 1.47 -8.58 -21.23
CA SER A 139 2.04 -7.55 -22.10
C SER A 139 2.68 -6.41 -21.31
N VAL A 140 3.68 -5.79 -21.91
CA VAL A 140 4.38 -4.61 -21.39
C VAL A 140 4.55 -3.61 -22.51
N GLU A 141 3.87 -2.46 -22.38
CA GLU A 141 3.90 -1.37 -23.36
C GLU A 141 4.27 -0.05 -22.69
N GLY A 142 4.97 0.82 -23.43
CA GLY A 142 5.15 2.23 -23.09
C GLY A 142 4.46 3.09 -24.13
N LYS A 143 3.57 3.99 -23.71
CA LYS A 143 2.84 4.90 -24.62
C LYS A 143 3.48 6.28 -24.72
N GLY A 144 4.50 6.55 -23.91
CA GLY A 144 5.14 7.86 -23.84
C GLY A 144 4.31 8.87 -23.08
N MET A 145 4.34 10.12 -23.55
CA MET A 145 3.75 11.24 -22.84
C MET A 145 2.23 11.29 -22.97
N ILE A 146 1.59 11.77 -21.90
CA ILE A 146 0.18 12.14 -21.91
C ILE A 146 0.00 13.52 -21.29
N TYR A 147 -0.99 14.25 -21.82
CA TYR A 147 -1.35 15.59 -21.36
C TYR A 147 -2.41 15.52 -20.27
N GLY A 148 -2.38 16.46 -19.34
CA GLY A 148 -3.36 16.56 -18.25
C GLY A 148 -2.99 17.66 -17.26
N ASN A 149 -3.97 18.10 -16.48
CA ASN A 149 -3.81 19.22 -15.55
C ASN A 149 -2.87 18.90 -14.38
N ASN A 150 -2.74 17.62 -14.00
CA ASN A 150 -1.83 17.21 -12.95
C ASN A 150 -0.72 16.28 -13.49
N PRO A 151 0.49 16.80 -13.78
CA PRO A 151 1.55 16.02 -14.45
C PRO A 151 2.04 14.85 -13.61
N GLU A 152 1.85 14.87 -12.30
CA GLU A 152 2.22 13.80 -11.38
C GLU A 152 1.35 12.56 -11.50
N ASN A 153 0.06 12.72 -11.75
CA ASN A 153 -0.83 11.60 -12.03
C ASN A 153 -0.52 10.94 -13.39
N ASN A 154 0.19 11.62 -14.28
CA ASN A 154 0.59 11.10 -15.58
C ASN A 154 1.85 10.22 -15.54
N ARG A 155 2.63 10.31 -14.46
CA ARG A 155 3.82 9.49 -14.25
C ARG A 155 3.44 8.16 -13.63
N ARG A 156 2.83 7.28 -14.43
CA ARG A 156 2.22 6.05 -13.92
C ARG A 156 2.38 4.84 -14.83
N VAL A 157 2.12 3.67 -14.28
CA VAL A 157 1.83 2.43 -15.01
C VAL A 157 0.42 1.99 -14.67
N GLU A 158 -0.41 1.88 -15.70
CA GLU A 158 -1.74 1.27 -15.61
C GLU A 158 -1.63 -0.24 -15.73
N ILE A 159 -2.41 -0.95 -14.93
CA ILE A 159 -2.48 -2.41 -14.92
C ILE A 159 -3.91 -2.80 -15.27
N ARG A 160 -4.08 -3.78 -16.15
CA ARG A 160 -5.39 -4.24 -16.63
C ARG A 160 -5.42 -5.76 -16.75
N LEU A 161 -6.63 -6.33 -16.73
CA LEU A 161 -6.87 -7.76 -16.98
C LEU A 161 -7.03 -8.10 -18.47
N THR A 162 -7.19 -7.08 -19.31
CA THR A 162 -7.36 -7.20 -20.76
C THR A 162 -6.42 -6.24 -21.47
N LYS A 163 -6.07 -6.59 -22.71
CA LYS A 163 -5.31 -5.70 -23.59
C LYS A 163 -6.15 -4.46 -23.91
N LYS A 164 -5.51 -3.29 -23.90
CA LYS A 164 -6.10 -2.03 -24.34
C LYS A 164 -5.97 -1.85 -25.85
#